data_AF-A0A9D1SQF6-F1
#
_entry.id   AF-A0A9D1SQF6-F1
#
_cell.length_a   1.000
_cell.length_b   1.000
_cell.length_c   1.000
_cell.angle_alpha   90.00
_cell.angle_beta   90.00
_cell.angle_gamma   90.00
#
_symmetry.space_group_name_H-M   'P 1'
#
loop_
_entity.id
_entity.type
_entity.pdbx_description
1 polymer ?
#
loop_
_entity_poly.entity_id
_entity_poly.type
_entity_poly.pdbx_seq_one_letter_code
_entity_poly.pdbx_strand_id
1 'polypeptide(L)'
;MKNGNVDEFIDHTTYEECAVMYRGTKYFFYGMRFHKEKGVYSYDIAQWDAFGDHVRYVFQTTSDTSDKLLAIFYATPLWDGRTFWEAESEMEWVDW
;
A
#
# COMPACT_ATOMS: atom_id res chain seq x y z
N MET A 1 3.00 -2.70 10.61
CA MET A 1 2.83 -1.66 11.64
C MET A 1 3.90 -1.65 12.74
N LYS A 2 4.81 -2.63 12.86
CA LYS A 2 5.96 -2.48 13.77
C LYS A 2 6.70 -1.17 13.50
N ASN A 3 7.21 -0.53 14.55
CA ASN A 3 7.87 0.78 14.54
C ASN A 3 6.99 1.98 14.13
N GLY A 4 5.66 1.83 14.18
CA GLY A 4 4.72 2.94 13.98
C GLY A 4 3.31 2.59 14.45
N ASN A 5 2.34 3.43 14.10
CA ASN A 5 0.91 3.19 14.27
C ASN A 5 0.26 2.92 12.91
N VAL A 6 -0.75 2.05 12.85
CA VAL A 6 -1.39 1.65 11.57
C VAL A 6 -2.32 2.70 11.04
N ASP A 7 -3.05 3.36 11.93
CA ASP A 7 -3.94 4.43 11.54
C ASP A 7 -3.10 5.58 10.96
N GLU A 8 -1.94 5.88 11.56
CA GLU A 8 -0.96 6.80 10.98
C GLU A 8 -0.42 6.30 9.64
N PHE A 9 0.01 5.03 9.54
CA PHE A 9 0.50 4.49 8.27
C PHE A 9 -0.54 4.59 7.15
N ILE A 10 -1.81 4.30 7.45
CA ILE A 10 -2.94 4.38 6.51
C ILE A 10 -3.20 5.83 6.10
N ASP A 11 -3.15 6.77 7.03
CA ASP A 11 -3.30 8.19 6.74
C ASP A 11 -2.15 8.65 5.82
N HIS A 12 -0.90 8.32 6.18
CA HIS A 12 0.28 8.66 5.39
C HIS A 12 0.20 8.09 3.97
N THR A 13 -0.05 6.80 3.81
CA THR A 13 -0.13 6.20 2.47
C THR A 13 -1.32 6.70 1.62
N THR A 14 -2.27 7.40 2.23
CA THR A 14 -3.33 8.10 1.49
C THR A 14 -2.81 9.37 0.80
N TYR A 15 -1.77 10.01 1.34
CA TYR A 15 -1.28 11.31 0.84
C TYR A 15 0.17 11.28 0.32
N GLU A 16 0.97 10.33 0.76
CA GLU A 16 2.39 10.24 0.47
C GLU A 16 2.87 8.81 0.23
N GLU A 17 4.13 8.73 -0.19
CA GLU A 17 4.81 7.47 -0.47
C GLU A 17 5.26 6.81 0.84
N CYS A 18 5.01 5.51 0.98
CA CYS A 18 5.37 4.76 2.18
C CYS A 18 5.95 3.39 1.80
N ALA A 19 6.75 2.81 2.68
CA ALA A 19 7.28 1.46 2.49
C ALA A 19 7.09 0.59 3.73
N VAL A 20 6.85 -0.70 3.52
CA VAL A 20 6.88 -1.70 4.59
C VAL A 20 7.73 -2.90 4.22
N MET A 21 8.38 -3.48 5.23
CA MET A 21 8.97 -4.80 5.12
C MET A 21 7.97 -5.85 5.61
N TYR A 22 7.71 -6.87 4.80
CA TYR A 22 6.94 -8.05 5.20
C TYR A 22 7.70 -9.31 4.81
N ARG A 23 8.10 -10.11 5.80
CA ARG A 23 8.83 -11.38 5.62
C ARG A 23 10.03 -11.28 4.67
N GLY A 24 10.79 -10.18 4.80
CA GLY A 24 12.00 -9.93 4.00
C GLY A 24 11.74 -9.34 2.60
N THR A 25 10.49 -9.08 2.22
CA THR A 25 10.15 -8.39 0.97
C THR A 25 9.72 -6.95 1.25
N LYS A 26 10.25 -5.98 0.49
CA LYS A 26 9.85 -4.57 0.57
C LYS A 26 8.62 -4.34 -0.31
N TYR A 27 7.60 -3.73 0.26
CA TYR A 27 6.40 -3.29 -0.44
C TYR A 27 6.34 -1.77 -0.40
N PHE A 28 6.20 -1.16 -1.56
CA PHE A 28 6.15 0.28 -1.73
C PHE A 28 4.76 0.72 -2.12
N PHE A 29 4.22 1.66 -1.36
CA PHE A 29 2.93 2.28 -1.57
C PHE A 29 3.15 3.65 -2.17
N TYR A 30 2.56 3.88 -3.32
CA TYR A 30 2.81 5.07 -4.15
C TYR A 30 2.03 6.33 -3.75
N GLY A 31 1.32 6.28 -2.63
CA GLY A 31 0.31 7.28 -2.27
C GLY A 31 -0.96 7.16 -3.11
N MET A 32 -2.10 7.61 -2.58
CA MET A 32 -3.30 7.75 -3.38
C MET A 32 -3.20 8.99 -4.28
N ARG A 33 -3.63 8.87 -5.55
CA ARG A 33 -3.53 9.96 -6.53
C ARG A 33 -4.87 10.23 -7.17
N PHE A 34 -5.26 11.50 -7.25
CA PHE A 34 -6.48 11.92 -7.93
C PHE A 34 -6.21 12.34 -9.38
N HIS A 35 -6.82 11.64 -10.34
CA HIS A 35 -6.72 11.90 -11.77
C HIS A 35 -7.85 12.82 -12.22
N LYS A 36 -7.61 14.14 -12.16
CA LYS A 36 -8.63 15.18 -12.42
C LYS A 36 -9.35 15.01 -13.76
N GLU A 37 -8.66 14.60 -14.81
CA GLU A 37 -9.24 14.42 -16.15
C GLU A 37 -10.26 13.29 -16.22
N LYS A 38 -10.09 12.27 -15.37
CA LYS A 38 -10.93 11.06 -15.33
C LYS A 38 -11.92 11.07 -14.17
N GLY A 39 -11.73 11.96 -13.20
CA GLY A 39 -12.55 12.01 -11.98
C GLY A 39 -12.42 10.77 -11.10
N VAL A 40 -11.23 10.13 -11.08
CA VAL A 40 -10.98 8.90 -10.31
C VAL A 40 -9.70 9.00 -9.48
N TYR A 41 -9.68 8.27 -8.37
CA TYR A 41 -8.50 7.99 -7.57
C TYR A 41 -7.80 6.73 -8.08
N SER A 42 -6.48 6.66 -7.95
CA SER A 42 -5.68 5.44 -8.13
C SER A 42 -4.86 5.15 -6.90
N TYR A 43 -4.60 3.88 -6.64
CA TYR A 43 -3.72 3.43 -5.57
C TYR A 43 -2.96 2.19 -6.02
N ASP A 44 -1.63 2.31 -5.96
CA ASP A 44 -0.69 1.33 -6.50
C ASP A 44 0.28 0.88 -5.42
N ILE A 45 0.55 -0.43 -5.38
CA ILE A 45 1.52 -1.05 -4.47
C ILE A 45 2.43 -1.95 -5.29
N ALA A 46 3.74 -1.83 -5.08
CA ALA A 46 4.74 -2.65 -5.77
C ALA A 46 5.67 -3.38 -4.80
N GLN A 47 6.18 -4.53 -5.24
CA GLN A 47 7.29 -5.20 -4.58
C GLN A 47 8.61 -4.65 -5.11
N TRP A 48 9.55 -4.44 -4.19
CA TRP A 48 10.92 -4.02 -4.47
C TRP A 48 11.89 -5.05 -3.88
N ASP A 49 12.98 -5.30 -4.59
CA ASP A 49 14.02 -6.21 -4.11
C ASP A 49 15.00 -5.52 -3.16
N ALA A 50 15.97 -6.29 -2.66
CA ALA A 50 16.98 -5.79 -1.71
C ALA A 50 17.96 -4.78 -2.32
N PHE A 51 18.00 -4.65 -3.65
CA PHE A 51 18.86 -3.70 -4.36
C PHE A 51 18.15 -2.37 -4.66
N GLY A 52 16.87 -2.27 -4.31
CA GLY A 52 16.06 -1.10 -4.61
C GLY A 52 15.59 -1.08 -6.06
N ASP A 53 15.43 -2.25 -6.68
CA ASP A 53 14.81 -2.36 -8.00
C ASP A 53 13.33 -2.74 -7.89
N HIS A 54 12.49 -2.10 -8.71
CA HIS A 54 11.10 -2.47 -8.85
C HIS A 54 10.98 -3.87 -9.45
N VAL A 55 10.27 -4.77 -8.76
CA VAL A 55 10.01 -6.14 -9.21
C VAL A 55 8.71 -6.21 -9.99
N ARG A 56 7.59 -5.83 -9.35
CA ARG A 56 6.25 -5.86 -9.95
C ARG A 56 5.25 -5.06 -9.12
N TYR A 57 4.18 -4.61 -9.75
CA TYR A 57 2.97 -4.22 -9.04
C TYR A 57 2.25 -5.45 -8.47
N VAL A 58 1.83 -5.34 -7.22
CA VAL A 58 1.00 -6.35 -6.54
C VAL A 58 -0.44 -5.89 -6.34
N PHE A 59 -0.69 -4.58 -6.41
CA PHE A 59 -2.01 -3.98 -6.38
C PHE A 59 -2.02 -2.76 -7.28
N GLN A 60 -3.01 -2.67 -8.17
CA GLN A 60 -3.29 -1.48 -8.98
C GLN A 60 -4.80 -1.39 -9.13
N THR A 61 -5.38 -0.30 -8.68
CA THR A 61 -6.83 -0.14 -8.72
C THR A 61 -7.22 1.32 -8.79
N THR A 62 -8.41 1.57 -9.34
CA THR A 62 -9.02 2.90 -9.41
C THR A 62 -10.45 2.88 -8.91
N SER A 63 -10.93 4.02 -8.40
CA SER A 63 -12.31 4.21 -7.96
C SER A 63 -12.68 5.69 -8.01
N ASP A 64 -13.98 5.98 -8.05
CA ASP A 64 -14.53 7.35 -8.03
C ASP A 64 -14.36 8.07 -6.67
N THR A 65 -14.18 7.32 -5.57
CA THR A 65 -13.91 7.87 -4.23
C THR A 65 -12.73 7.17 -3.57
N SER A 66 -12.03 7.90 -2.69
CA SER A 66 -10.95 7.38 -1.84
C SER A 66 -11.42 6.22 -0.95
N ASP A 67 -12.59 6.36 -0.33
CA ASP A 67 -13.11 5.37 0.62
C ASP A 67 -13.38 4.01 -0.03
N LYS A 68 -13.94 4.02 -1.25
CA LYS A 68 -14.14 2.78 -2.01
C LYS A 68 -12.80 2.15 -2.40
N LEU A 69 -11.82 2.97 -2.75
CA LEU A 69 -10.49 2.51 -3.09
C LEU A 69 -9.80 1.82 -1.90
N LEU A 70 -9.87 2.44 -0.72
CA LEU A 70 -9.37 1.87 0.54
C LEU A 70 -10.14 0.60 0.93
N ALA A 71 -11.47 0.58 0.76
CA ALA A 71 -12.26 -0.62 1.01
C ALA A 71 -11.83 -1.80 0.11
N ILE A 72 -11.54 -1.55 -1.17
CA ILE A 72 -10.99 -2.57 -2.08
C ILE A 72 -9.62 -3.04 -1.59
N PHE A 73 -8.73 -2.10 -1.25
CA PHE A 73 -7.41 -2.42 -0.72
C PHE A 73 -7.49 -3.31 0.54
N TYR A 74 -8.29 -2.93 1.53
CA TYR A 74 -8.46 -3.69 2.77
C TYR A 74 -9.04 -5.08 2.58
N ALA A 75 -9.88 -5.28 1.56
CA ALA A 75 -10.46 -6.57 1.24
C ALA A 75 -9.57 -7.45 0.35
N THR A 76 -8.51 -6.90 -0.25
CA THR A 76 -7.68 -7.62 -1.21
C THR A 76 -6.58 -8.41 -0.49
N PRO A 77 -6.47 -9.74 -0.70
CA PRO A 77 -5.47 -10.57 -0.04
C PRO A 77 -4.10 -10.50 -0.74
N LEU A 78 -3.31 -9.47 -0.42
CA LEU A 78 -2.03 -9.19 -1.09
C LEU A 78 -0.82 -9.91 -0.48
N TRP A 79 -0.89 -10.33 0.78
CA TRP A 79 0.26 -10.85 1.52
C TRP A 79 0.04 -12.31 1.89
N ASP A 80 0.60 -13.24 1.11
CA ASP A 80 0.44 -14.70 1.31
C ASP A 80 -1.03 -15.13 1.43
N GLY A 81 -1.92 -14.51 0.63
CA GLY A 81 -3.36 -14.76 0.68
C GLY A 81 -4.09 -14.07 1.83
N ARG A 82 -3.42 -13.18 2.57
CA ARG A 82 -3.98 -12.39 3.67
C ARG A 82 -4.19 -10.94 3.27
N THR A 83 -5.24 -10.35 3.80
CA THR A 83 -5.55 -8.92 3.70
C THR A 83 -4.55 -8.07 4.47
N PHE A 84 -4.60 -6.75 4.27
CA PHE A 84 -3.79 -5.81 5.04
C PHE A 84 -3.98 -6.00 6.55
N TRP A 85 -5.23 -6.01 7.03
CA TRP A 85 -5.54 -6.12 8.46
C TRP A 85 -5.11 -7.43 9.09
N GLU A 86 -5.09 -8.51 8.31
CA GLU A 86 -4.59 -9.77 8.80
C GLU A 86 -3.06 -9.75 8.89
N ALA A 87 -2.36 -9.13 7.94
CA ALA A 87 -0.90 -9.21 7.83
C ALA A 87 -0.13 -8.05 8.50
N GLU A 88 -0.78 -6.92 8.76
CA GLU A 88 -0.12 -5.66 9.14
C GLU A 88 0.77 -5.81 10.38
N SER A 89 0.37 -6.64 11.35
CA SER A 89 1.05 -6.77 12.64
C SER A 89 2.43 -7.42 12.49
N GLU A 90 2.67 -8.12 11.39
CA GLU A 90 3.96 -8.66 11.00
C GLU A 90 4.81 -7.67 10.19
N MET A 91 4.18 -6.67 9.55
CA MET A 91 4.86 -5.67 8.72
C MET A 91 5.63 -4.67 9.58
N GLU A 92 6.75 -4.19 9.08
CA GLU A 92 7.53 -3.10 9.67
C GLU A 92 7.46 -1.89 8.76
N TRP A 93 7.06 -0.72 9.28
CA TRP A 93 7.13 0.53 8.53
C TRP A 93 8.60 0.95 8.46
N VAL A 94 9.11 1.14 7.25
CA VAL A 94 10.50 1.52 6.98
C VAL A 94 10.55 2.78 6.12
N ASP A 95 11.70 3.43 6.13
CA ASP A 95 11.98 4.51 5.19
C ASP A 95 11.92 3.98 3.75
N TRP A 96 11.38 4.83 2.87
CA TRP A 96 11.35 4.57 1.44
C TRP A 96 12.72 4.81 0.82
#